data_AF-A0A522H4L0-F1
#
_entry.id   AF-A0A522H4L0-F1
#
_cell.length_a   1.000
_cell.length_b   1.000
_cell.length_c   1.000
_cell.angle_alpha   90.00
_cell.angle_beta   90.00
_cell.angle_gamma   90.00
#
_symmetry.space_group_name_H-M   'P 1'
#
loop_
_entity.id
_entity.type
_entity.pdbx_description
1 polymer ?
#
loop_
_entity_poly.entity_id
_entity_poly.type
_entity_poly.pdbx_seq_one_letter_code
_entity_poly.pdbx_strand_id
1 'polypeptide(L)'
;MSGFRIAATAVDLAQLRDSLQHPGSGGFCSFEGWVRNNNEGREVSGLEYEAYDALAVIEGGKIVDEAMARYGVLAAQCVHRTGNLKLGDLAVWIGVSSAHRDEAFRACRYIIDEIKHRLPIWKKEHYLTGDTAWVACSHTERAHEHEAPHVHHHAHPRPAEDAGAVAAPPFRPDYSRQTRLREVGDAGQAKLAAARVLVIGAGGLGCPVLTYLAGAGVGTLGIVDADRLDASNLHRQTMYDARDIGERKVDLAARRVTALNPTVTVETRTQPLHPGNAAEVFAQYDLVVECTDDLGSRYLSSDAAVLTGTPLILASVYQYEGQLQVVSGKPGDPCLRCLWPDQPAPGVAGSCVESGVLGPVPGVLGTMQANEALKLLLGLPGAATTDLLLVNLLDHAIQRLPVDPSQGCRQHGGCREVARRALEQAQDDTDVDVHFEHLDEAIAAGFRLIDVREPAEIAQRPIDLPSQAVSSGKITEDTSVFAGGRVLLLCASGKRSGHAARLVRGQGARNVYSLAGGLAALRRRPGRAAG
;
A
#
# COMPACT_ATOMS: atom_id res chain seq x y z
N MET A 1 40.65 11.17 3.41
CA MET A 1 40.51 10.18 2.33
C MET A 1 39.51 9.14 2.81
N SER A 2 38.60 8.67 1.95
CA SER A 2 37.66 7.59 2.31
C SER A 2 38.42 6.38 2.84
N GLY A 3 37.97 5.79 3.94
CA GLY A 3 38.55 4.55 4.48
C GLY A 3 38.37 3.34 3.57
N PHE A 4 37.62 3.45 2.48
CA PHE A 4 37.39 2.37 1.53
C PHE A 4 37.81 2.74 0.10
N ARG A 5 38.41 1.78 -0.63
CA ARG A 5 38.72 1.92 -2.06
C ARG A 5 38.60 0.62 -2.84
N ILE A 6 38.38 0.74 -4.15
CA ILE A 6 38.46 -0.37 -5.10
C ILE A 6 39.83 -0.35 -5.80
N ALA A 7 40.38 -1.53 -6.09
CA ALA A 7 41.63 -1.69 -6.82
C ALA A 7 41.50 -2.70 -7.96
N ALA A 8 41.82 -2.29 -9.18
CA ALA A 8 41.87 -3.19 -10.33
C ALA A 8 43.17 -4.04 -10.39
N THR A 9 44.20 -3.66 -9.63
CA THR A 9 45.51 -4.30 -9.59
C THR A 9 45.85 -4.86 -8.21
N ALA A 10 46.89 -5.71 -8.14
CA ALA A 10 47.41 -6.19 -6.87
C ALA A 10 47.85 -5.04 -5.97
N VAL A 11 47.65 -5.19 -4.67
CA VAL A 11 47.89 -4.14 -3.67
C VAL A 11 49.10 -4.48 -2.82
N ASP A 12 49.91 -3.47 -2.50
CA ASP A 12 51.04 -3.60 -1.58
C ASP A 12 50.54 -3.56 -0.13
N LEU A 13 50.57 -4.74 0.51
CA LEU A 13 50.14 -4.90 1.89
C LEU A 13 51.02 -4.17 2.89
N ALA A 14 52.32 -4.05 2.62
CA ALA A 14 53.24 -3.33 3.51
C ALA A 14 52.89 -1.84 3.51
N GLN A 15 52.67 -1.26 2.32
CA GLN A 15 52.25 0.13 2.18
C GLN A 15 50.90 0.40 2.87
N LEU A 16 49.93 -0.51 2.70
CA LEU A 16 48.61 -0.40 3.32
C LEU A 16 48.69 -0.44 4.85
N ARG A 17 49.46 -1.39 5.40
CA ARG A 17 49.71 -1.48 6.85
C ARG A 17 50.41 -0.23 7.37
N ASP A 18 51.44 0.24 6.68
CA ASP A 18 52.23 1.39 7.13
C ASP A 18 51.40 2.68 7.16
N SER A 19 50.39 2.80 6.27
CA SER A 19 49.43 3.91 6.29
C SER A 19 48.49 3.93 7.50
N LEU A 20 48.39 2.81 8.23
CA LEU A 20 47.56 2.68 9.43
C LEU A 20 48.38 2.74 10.73
N GLN A 21 49.71 2.92 10.66
CA GLN A 21 50.51 3.11 11.85
C GLN A 21 50.11 4.40 12.56
N HIS A 22 49.76 4.28 13.84
CA HIS A 22 49.36 5.43 14.66
C HIS A 22 50.03 5.34 16.04
N PRO A 23 50.65 6.42 16.56
CA PRO A 23 51.42 6.39 17.82
C PRO A 23 50.64 5.91 19.05
N GLY A 24 49.33 6.11 19.06
CA GLY A 24 48.43 5.64 20.12
C GLY A 24 47.98 4.18 20.00
N SER A 25 48.46 3.43 19.01
CA SER A 25 47.99 2.06 18.77
C SER A 25 48.72 1.05 19.65
N GLY A 26 47.97 0.33 20.49
CA GLY A 26 48.43 -0.85 21.22
C GLY A 26 48.01 -2.17 20.56
N GLY A 27 47.24 -2.12 19.46
CA GLY A 27 46.83 -3.29 18.68
C GLY A 27 46.58 -2.95 17.21
N PHE A 28 46.98 -3.87 16.34
CA PHE A 28 46.70 -3.86 14.90
C PHE A 28 46.09 -5.21 14.51
N CYS A 29 45.02 -5.20 13.72
CA CYS A 29 44.39 -6.39 13.17
C CYS A 29 44.19 -6.21 11.66
N SER A 30 44.52 -7.24 10.88
CA SER A 30 44.19 -7.29 9.46
C SER A 30 43.43 -8.55 9.11
N PHE A 31 42.55 -8.44 8.12
CA PHE A 31 41.86 -9.56 7.49
C PHE A 31 42.20 -9.59 6.00
N GLU A 32 42.42 -10.81 5.49
CA GLU A 32 42.71 -11.07 4.09
C GLU A 32 41.76 -12.14 3.56
N GLY A 33 40.97 -11.79 2.54
CA GLY A 33 40.16 -12.75 1.80
C GLY A 33 40.89 -13.17 0.53
N TRP A 34 41.28 -14.44 0.43
CA TRP A 34 42.00 -14.98 -0.73
C TRP A 34 41.09 -15.86 -1.60
N VAL A 35 41.40 -15.93 -2.90
CA VAL A 35 40.74 -16.86 -3.81
C VAL A 35 41.21 -18.29 -3.53
N ARG A 36 40.27 -19.20 -3.25
CA ARG A 36 40.52 -20.61 -2.95
C ARG A 36 40.04 -21.53 -4.09
N ASN A 37 40.60 -22.73 -4.16
CA ASN A 37 40.37 -23.71 -5.23
C ASN A 37 39.06 -24.51 -5.09
N ASN A 38 38.29 -24.32 -4.01
CA ASN A 38 37.03 -25.02 -3.77
C ASN A 38 35.99 -24.06 -3.18
N ASN A 39 34.79 -24.06 -3.75
CA ASN A 39 33.61 -23.43 -3.15
C ASN A 39 32.43 -24.41 -3.19
N GLU A 40 31.83 -24.70 -2.03
CA GLU A 40 30.66 -25.61 -1.89
C GLU A 40 30.82 -26.98 -2.57
N GLY A 41 32.04 -27.53 -2.59
CA GLY A 41 32.33 -28.85 -3.15
C GLY A 41 32.64 -28.86 -4.65
N ARG A 42 32.78 -27.70 -5.30
CA ARG A 42 33.17 -27.57 -6.71
C ARG A 42 34.54 -26.93 -6.87
N GLU A 43 35.34 -27.47 -7.78
CA GLU A 43 36.66 -26.91 -8.12
C GLU A 43 36.52 -25.66 -9.00
N VAL A 44 37.16 -24.57 -8.57
CA VAL A 44 37.10 -23.25 -9.22
C VAL A 44 38.49 -22.88 -9.74
N SER A 45 38.59 -22.36 -10.97
CA SER A 45 39.88 -21.95 -11.58
C SER A 45 40.24 -20.48 -11.36
N GLY A 46 39.27 -19.64 -10.96
CA GLY A 46 39.44 -18.22 -10.69
C GLY A 46 38.10 -17.51 -10.45
N LEU A 47 38.17 -16.24 -10.07
CA LEU A 47 37.01 -15.38 -9.77
C LEU A 47 37.06 -14.08 -10.58
N GLU A 48 35.90 -13.65 -11.07
CA GLU A 48 35.71 -12.33 -11.67
C GLU A 48 34.84 -11.50 -10.71
N TYR A 49 35.34 -10.34 -10.28
CA TYR A 49 34.61 -9.41 -9.42
C TYR A 49 34.22 -8.16 -10.20
N GLU A 50 32.92 -7.87 -10.27
CA GLU A 50 32.39 -6.64 -10.86
C GLU A 50 31.79 -5.75 -9.77
N ALA A 51 31.99 -4.43 -9.88
CA ALA A 51 31.47 -3.46 -8.94
C ALA A 51 30.98 -2.22 -9.68
N TYR A 52 29.97 -1.55 -9.10
CA TYR A 52 29.65 -0.18 -9.48
C TYR A 52 30.48 0.78 -8.61
N ASP A 53 31.66 1.15 -9.12
CA ASP A 53 32.74 1.76 -8.32
C ASP A 53 32.29 2.96 -7.47
N ALA A 54 31.51 3.88 -8.03
CA ALA A 54 31.07 5.07 -7.32
C ALA A 54 30.19 4.75 -6.09
N LEU A 55 29.24 3.82 -6.23
CA LEU A 55 28.35 3.43 -5.14
C LEU A 55 29.07 2.57 -4.11
N ALA A 56 29.91 1.65 -4.56
CA ALA A 56 30.70 0.80 -3.68
C ALA A 56 31.71 1.62 -2.84
N VAL A 57 32.32 2.67 -3.41
CA VAL A 57 33.21 3.56 -2.64
C VAL A 57 32.46 4.37 -1.59
N ILE A 58 31.26 4.87 -1.91
CA ILE A 58 30.42 5.61 -0.95
C ILE A 58 29.96 4.70 0.18
N GLU A 59 29.38 3.54 -0.15
CA GLU A 59 28.82 2.63 0.86
C GLU A 59 29.92 1.96 1.70
N GLY A 60 31.02 1.55 1.07
CA GLY A 60 32.19 1.02 1.78
C GLY A 60 32.81 2.04 2.72
N GLY A 61 32.83 3.32 2.33
CA GLY A 61 33.27 4.42 3.20
C GLY A 61 32.43 4.50 4.49
N LYS A 62 31.10 4.47 4.34
CA LYS A 62 30.18 4.47 5.50
C LYS A 62 30.43 3.30 6.44
N ILE A 63 30.63 2.08 5.90
CA ILE A 63 30.89 0.88 6.72
C ILE A 63 32.16 1.08 7.57
N VAL A 64 33.22 1.62 6.98
CA VAL A 64 34.48 1.88 7.70
C VAL A 64 34.29 2.96 8.75
N ASP A 65 33.61 4.07 8.42
CA ASP A 65 33.33 5.16 9.35
C ASP A 65 32.46 4.69 10.53
N GLU A 66 31.44 3.87 10.28
CA GLU A 66 30.61 3.23 11.29
C GLU A 66 31.44 2.32 12.22
N ALA A 67 32.34 1.51 11.66
CA ALA A 67 33.22 0.66 12.45
C ALA A 67 34.14 1.50 13.37
N MET A 68 34.69 2.59 12.84
CA MET A 68 35.52 3.53 13.59
C MET A 68 34.76 4.16 14.74
N ALA A 69 33.57 4.69 14.47
CA ALA A 69 32.71 5.30 15.49
C ALA A 69 32.23 4.28 16.55
N ARG A 70 31.85 3.08 16.12
CA ARG A 70 31.27 2.06 16.99
C ARG A 70 32.26 1.45 17.97
N TYR A 71 33.49 1.24 17.53
CA TYR A 71 34.52 0.53 18.31
C TYR A 71 35.62 1.46 18.82
N GLY A 72 35.57 2.76 18.52
CA GLY A 72 36.55 3.75 19.00
C GLY A 72 37.96 3.48 18.49
N VAL A 73 38.09 2.89 17.30
CA VAL A 73 39.41 2.56 16.73
C VAL A 73 40.05 3.79 16.09
N LEU A 74 41.39 3.81 16.08
CA LEU A 74 42.18 4.99 15.71
C LEU A 74 42.27 5.18 14.21
N ALA A 75 42.36 4.09 13.46
CA ALA A 75 42.38 4.11 12.00
C ALA A 75 41.83 2.78 11.45
N ALA A 76 41.10 2.83 10.35
CA ALA A 76 40.67 1.65 9.62
C ALA A 76 40.69 1.91 8.12
N GLN A 77 41.07 0.90 7.34
CA GLN A 77 40.98 0.93 5.90
C GLN A 77 40.51 -0.42 5.35
N CYS A 78 39.81 -0.37 4.22
CA CYS A 78 39.45 -1.55 3.45
C CYS A 78 39.71 -1.34 1.96
N VAL A 79 40.25 -2.37 1.32
CA VAL A 79 40.48 -2.43 -0.12
C VAL A 79 39.84 -3.68 -0.69
N HIS A 80 38.97 -3.51 -1.68
CA HIS A 80 38.42 -4.63 -2.44
C HIS A 80 38.95 -4.63 -3.86
N ARG A 81 39.40 -5.80 -4.35
CA ARG A 81 39.87 -5.97 -5.72
C ARG A 81 38.73 -6.33 -6.66
N THR A 82 38.77 -5.78 -7.86
CA THR A 82 37.84 -6.07 -8.96
C THR A 82 38.58 -6.60 -10.18
N GLY A 83 37.85 -7.19 -11.13
CA GLY A 83 38.40 -7.89 -12.28
C GLY A 83 38.73 -9.35 -12.00
N ASN A 84 39.55 -9.93 -12.86
CA ASN A 84 39.90 -11.35 -12.83
C ASN A 84 41.00 -11.65 -11.81
N LEU A 85 40.69 -12.50 -10.83
CA LEU A 85 41.56 -12.96 -9.77
C LEU A 85 41.84 -14.47 -9.90
N LYS A 86 43.11 -14.84 -9.80
CA LYS A 86 43.58 -16.22 -9.84
C LYS A 86 43.54 -16.86 -8.45
N LEU A 87 43.64 -18.19 -8.40
CA LEU A 87 43.81 -18.92 -7.13
C LEU A 87 45.01 -18.36 -6.35
N GLY A 88 44.80 -18.09 -5.06
CA GLY A 88 45.78 -17.46 -4.18
C GLY A 88 45.83 -15.93 -4.24
N ASP A 89 45.13 -15.29 -5.18
CA ASP A 89 45.07 -13.82 -5.22
C ASP A 89 44.26 -13.29 -4.04
N LEU A 90 44.72 -12.15 -3.51
CA LEU A 90 43.97 -11.36 -2.54
C LEU A 90 42.76 -10.71 -3.24
N ALA A 91 41.56 -10.92 -2.68
CA ALA A 91 40.31 -10.31 -3.15
C ALA A 91 39.90 -9.13 -2.28
N VAL A 92 40.08 -9.22 -0.96
CA VAL A 92 39.73 -8.15 -0.03
C VAL A 92 40.76 -8.08 1.09
N TRP A 93 41.13 -6.86 1.47
CA TRP A 93 41.99 -6.57 2.61
C TRP A 93 41.35 -5.55 3.52
N ILE A 94 41.42 -5.78 4.82
CA ILE A 94 40.98 -4.85 5.86
C ILE A 94 42.11 -4.70 6.86
N GLY A 95 42.39 -3.48 7.29
CA GLY A 95 43.33 -3.19 8.36
C GLY A 95 42.70 -2.24 9.38
N VAL A 96 42.93 -2.50 10.66
CA VAL A 96 42.41 -1.70 11.77
C VAL A 96 43.49 -1.52 12.85
N SER A 97 43.72 -0.27 13.24
CA SER A 97 44.59 0.15 14.34
C SER A 97 43.78 0.68 15.51
N SER A 98 44.08 0.21 16.72
CA SER A 98 43.38 0.57 17.95
C SER A 98 44.32 0.67 19.14
N ALA A 99 43.92 1.37 20.20
CA ALA A 99 44.62 1.37 21.48
C ALA A 99 44.71 -0.03 22.11
N HIS A 100 43.69 -0.87 21.87
CA HIS A 100 43.57 -2.20 22.44
C HIS A 100 43.17 -3.24 21.37
N ARG A 101 43.60 -4.49 21.58
CA ARG A 101 43.46 -5.58 20.59
C ARG A 101 42.02 -6.02 20.33
N ASP A 102 41.14 -5.98 21.34
CA ASP A 102 39.77 -6.52 21.23
C ASP A 102 38.92 -5.67 20.27
N GLU A 103 39.04 -4.36 20.36
CA GLU A 103 38.41 -3.37 19.50
C GLU A 103 38.90 -3.50 18.06
N ALA A 104 40.21 -3.76 17.86
CA ALA A 104 40.76 -4.01 16.52
C ALA A 104 40.15 -5.27 15.87
N PHE A 105 40.00 -6.37 16.62
CA PHE A 105 39.35 -7.59 16.11
C PHE A 105 37.86 -7.38 15.81
N ARG A 106 37.13 -6.72 16.70
CA ARG A 106 35.69 -6.47 16.54
C ARG A 106 35.39 -5.57 15.35
N ALA A 107 36.14 -4.48 15.19
CA ALA A 107 36.01 -3.59 14.05
C ALA A 107 36.39 -4.29 12.73
N CYS A 108 37.49 -5.04 12.71
CA CYS A 108 37.93 -5.77 11.51
C CYS A 108 36.87 -6.80 11.07
N ARG A 109 36.27 -7.53 12.03
CA ARG A 109 35.18 -8.47 11.74
C ARG A 109 33.90 -7.77 11.28
N TYR A 110 33.52 -6.66 11.91
CA TYR A 110 32.35 -5.88 11.50
C TYR A 110 32.48 -5.43 10.04
N ILE A 111 33.64 -4.89 9.64
CA ILE A 111 33.87 -4.39 8.28
C ILE A 111 33.70 -5.51 7.24
N ILE A 112 34.27 -6.70 7.45
CA ILE A 112 34.12 -7.79 6.48
C ILE A 112 32.69 -8.33 6.40
N ASP A 113 32.01 -8.44 7.54
CA ASP A 113 30.64 -8.94 7.60
C ASP A 113 29.69 -7.95 6.87
N GLU A 114 29.86 -6.65 7.10
CA GLU A 114 29.07 -5.60 6.45
C GLU A 114 29.40 -5.43 4.96
N ILE A 115 30.66 -5.57 4.55
CA ILE A 115 31.03 -5.54 3.12
C ILE A 115 30.34 -6.66 2.36
N LYS A 116 30.29 -7.87 2.93
CA LYS A 116 29.58 -8.99 2.32
C LYS A 116 28.07 -8.78 2.23
N HIS A 117 27.52 -7.90 3.07
CA HIS A 117 26.08 -7.66 3.19
C HIS A 117 25.59 -6.45 2.37
N ARG A 118 26.33 -5.35 2.39
CA ARG A 118 25.89 -4.03 1.88
C ARG A 118 26.56 -3.60 0.59
N LEU A 119 27.73 -4.15 0.28
CA LEU A 119 28.54 -3.63 -0.81
C LEU A 119 28.02 -4.18 -2.16
N PRO A 120 27.75 -3.33 -3.16
CA PRO A 120 27.29 -3.75 -4.48
C PRO A 120 28.46 -4.27 -5.34
N ILE A 121 29.03 -5.40 -4.90
CA ILE A 121 30.08 -6.14 -5.62
C ILE A 121 29.54 -7.54 -5.91
N TRP A 122 29.57 -7.91 -7.19
CA TRP A 122 29.11 -9.22 -7.67
C TRP A 122 30.32 -10.12 -7.96
N LYS A 123 30.16 -11.40 -7.64
CA LYS A 123 31.16 -12.43 -7.86
C LYS A 123 30.67 -13.37 -8.95
N LYS A 124 31.50 -13.58 -9.97
CA LYS A 124 31.28 -14.57 -11.01
C LYS A 124 32.40 -15.62 -10.94
N GLU A 125 32.01 -16.88 -10.88
CA GLU A 125 32.93 -18.01 -10.75
C GLU A 125 33.20 -18.66 -12.10
N HIS A 126 34.46 -19.05 -12.34
CA HIS A 126 34.87 -19.84 -13.50
C HIS A 126 35.20 -21.27 -13.05
N TYR A 127 34.45 -22.26 -13.53
CA TYR A 127 34.68 -23.67 -13.20
C TYR A 127 35.57 -24.36 -14.24
N LEU A 128 36.28 -25.41 -13.83
CA LEU A 128 37.16 -26.20 -14.71
C LEU A 128 36.41 -26.90 -15.86
N THR A 129 35.08 -27.01 -15.77
CA THR A 129 34.22 -27.57 -16.84
C THR A 129 33.94 -26.59 -17.98
N GLY A 130 34.34 -25.32 -17.86
CA GLY A 130 34.11 -24.27 -18.86
C GLY A 130 32.85 -23.44 -18.63
N ASP A 131 32.01 -23.80 -17.67
CA ASP A 131 30.81 -23.04 -17.30
C ASP A 131 31.15 -21.86 -16.37
N THR A 132 30.36 -20.79 -16.46
CA THR A 132 30.44 -19.63 -15.54
C THR A 132 29.12 -19.44 -14.81
N ALA A 133 29.18 -19.12 -13.51
CA ALA A 133 27.99 -18.82 -12.71
C ALA A 133 28.14 -17.49 -11.98
N TRP A 134 27.10 -16.67 -12.04
CA TRP A 134 26.96 -15.52 -11.15
C TRP A 134 26.56 -16.02 -9.77
N VAL A 135 27.46 -15.86 -8.81
CA VAL A 135 27.18 -16.16 -7.42
C VAL A 135 26.85 -14.83 -6.75
N ALA A 136 25.57 -14.62 -6.46
CA ALA A 136 25.20 -13.54 -5.56
C ALA A 136 25.98 -13.72 -4.25
N CYS A 137 26.49 -12.64 -3.65
CA CYS A 137 26.92 -12.66 -2.25
C CYS A 137 25.67 -12.82 -1.36
N SER A 138 25.00 -13.98 -1.42
CA SER A 138 23.86 -14.30 -0.57
C SER A 138 24.33 -15.10 0.64
N HIS A 139 24.20 -14.45 1.79
CA HIS A 139 23.82 -15.02 3.09
C HIS A 139 24.62 -16.25 3.57
N THR A 140 25.67 -16.00 4.37
CA THR A 140 26.11 -17.00 5.34
C THR A 140 25.22 -16.92 6.57
N GLU A 141 24.41 -17.95 6.77
CA GLU A 141 23.75 -18.28 8.02
C GLU A 141 24.78 -18.35 9.15
N ARG A 142 24.44 -17.80 10.32
CA ARG A 142 25.11 -18.19 11.57
C ARG A 142 24.44 -19.46 12.07
N ALA A 143 25.21 -20.52 12.23
CA ALA A 143 24.98 -21.54 13.25
C ALA A 143 26.31 -22.20 13.66
N HIS A 144 26.70 -22.03 14.93
CA HIS A 144 27.42 -23.08 15.65
C HIS A 144 26.36 -24.00 16.26
N GLU A 145 26.70 -25.29 16.31
CA GLU A 145 26.09 -26.40 17.08
C GLU A 145 25.30 -27.47 16.28
N HIS A 146 26.02 -28.58 16.06
CA HIS A 146 25.66 -30.01 16.15
C HIS A 146 24.60 -30.67 15.22
N GLU A 147 25.14 -31.43 14.26
CA GLU A 147 24.78 -32.77 13.73
C GLU A 147 23.33 -33.31 13.81
N ALA A 148 22.78 -33.64 12.62
CA ALA A 148 22.20 -34.96 12.31
C ALA A 148 22.13 -35.18 10.77
N PRO A 149 22.32 -36.41 10.25
CA PRO A 149 22.47 -36.64 8.80
C PRO A 149 21.13 -37.00 8.11
N HIS A 150 20.83 -36.33 7.00
CA HIS A 150 19.75 -36.74 6.08
C HIS A 150 20.29 -37.65 4.98
N VAL A 151 19.65 -38.81 4.84
CA VAL A 151 19.93 -39.85 3.86
C VAL A 151 19.30 -39.48 2.51
N HIS A 152 20.10 -39.42 1.45
CA HIS A 152 19.60 -39.29 0.08
C HIS A 152 19.21 -40.67 -0.46
N HIS A 153 17.93 -40.85 -0.81
CA HIS A 153 17.49 -41.92 -1.73
C HIS A 153 16.99 -41.26 -3.01
N HIS A 154 17.82 -41.33 -4.06
CA HIS A 154 17.40 -41.09 -5.43
C HIS A 154 17.10 -42.43 -6.09
N ALA A 155 15.83 -42.71 -6.32
CA ALA A 155 15.39 -43.73 -7.27
C ALA A 155 14.45 -43.04 -8.27
N HIS A 156 14.88 -42.95 -9.53
CA HIS A 156 14.06 -42.51 -10.64
C HIS A 156 13.16 -43.66 -11.12
N PRO A 157 11.82 -43.50 -11.17
CA PRO A 157 10.99 -44.39 -11.96
C PRO A 157 10.80 -43.82 -13.37
N ARG A 158 10.96 -44.70 -14.36
CA ARG A 158 10.55 -44.48 -15.76
C ARG A 158 9.01 -44.44 -15.87
N PRO A 159 8.44 -43.79 -16.90
CA PRO A 159 7.00 -43.59 -16.99
C PRO A 159 6.30 -44.89 -17.39
N ALA A 160 5.29 -45.28 -16.61
CA ALA A 160 4.30 -46.26 -17.02
C ALA A 160 3.01 -45.51 -17.35
N GLU A 161 2.52 -45.73 -18.56
CA GLU A 161 1.21 -45.31 -19.04
C GLU A 161 0.09 -46.03 -18.26
N ASP A 162 -1.06 -45.37 -18.16
CA ASP A 162 -2.32 -45.77 -17.54
C ASP A 162 -2.39 -45.93 -16.00
N ALA A 163 -2.76 -44.84 -15.33
CA ALA A 163 -3.43 -44.88 -14.03
C ALA A 163 -4.49 -43.76 -13.95
N GLY A 164 -5.72 -44.14 -13.58
CA GLY A 164 -6.87 -43.24 -13.46
C GLY A 164 -6.61 -42.00 -12.63
N ALA A 165 -7.30 -40.91 -12.97
CA ALA A 165 -7.10 -39.56 -12.44
C ALA A 165 -6.98 -39.51 -10.91
N VAL A 166 -5.74 -39.56 -10.42
CA VAL A 166 -5.42 -39.19 -9.04
C VAL A 166 -5.59 -37.69 -8.96
N ALA A 167 -6.50 -37.22 -8.09
CA ALA A 167 -6.69 -35.79 -7.85
C ALA A 167 -5.33 -35.16 -7.53
N ALA A 168 -4.97 -34.10 -8.26
CA ALA A 168 -3.73 -33.38 -8.03
C ALA A 168 -3.63 -32.99 -6.55
N PRO A 169 -2.43 -33.02 -5.94
CA PRO A 169 -2.27 -32.59 -4.56
C PRO A 169 -2.82 -31.18 -4.37
N PRO A 170 -3.41 -30.86 -3.21
CA PRO A 170 -3.94 -29.52 -2.96
C PRO A 170 -2.83 -28.49 -3.16
N PHE A 171 -3.16 -27.41 -3.85
CA PHE A 171 -2.22 -26.31 -4.10
C PHE A 171 -1.58 -25.85 -2.79
N ARG A 172 -0.25 -25.73 -2.79
CA ARG A 172 0.52 -25.16 -1.68
C ARG A 172 1.33 -23.99 -2.21
N PRO A 173 1.11 -22.77 -1.71
CA PRO A 173 1.92 -21.63 -2.09
C PRO A 173 3.36 -21.81 -1.59
N ASP A 174 4.33 -21.34 -2.39
CA ASP A 174 5.74 -21.32 -2.03
C ASP A 174 6.14 -19.91 -1.56
N TYR A 175 6.26 -19.74 -0.24
CA TYR A 175 6.71 -18.49 0.38
C TYR A 175 8.21 -18.47 0.69
N SER A 176 8.98 -19.45 0.23
CA SER A 176 10.40 -19.62 0.61
C SER A 176 11.27 -18.39 0.35
N ARG A 177 10.93 -17.58 -0.67
CA ARG A 177 11.68 -16.35 -0.98
C ARG A 177 11.45 -15.25 0.05
N GLN A 178 10.22 -15.08 0.53
CA GLN A 178 9.92 -14.07 1.54
C GLN A 178 10.26 -14.55 2.96
N THR A 179 10.10 -15.84 3.28
CA THR A 179 10.47 -16.37 4.60
C THR A 179 11.98 -16.38 4.86
N ARG A 180 12.81 -16.33 3.81
CA ARG A 180 14.27 -16.11 3.95
C ARG A 180 14.63 -14.74 4.51
N LEU A 181 13.74 -13.75 4.41
CA LEU A 181 13.94 -12.46 5.06
C LEU A 181 13.78 -12.66 6.57
N ARG A 182 14.79 -12.27 7.36
CA ARG A 182 14.84 -12.51 8.81
C ARG A 182 13.61 -11.95 9.53
N GLU A 183 13.15 -10.78 9.12
CA GLU A 183 12.01 -10.09 9.71
C GLU A 183 10.67 -10.74 9.34
N VAL A 184 10.64 -11.54 8.27
CA VAL A 184 9.50 -12.37 7.90
C VAL A 184 9.63 -13.72 8.60
N GLY A 185 10.51 -14.61 8.17
CA GLY A 185 10.60 -15.97 8.71
C GLY A 185 9.27 -16.73 8.68
N ASP A 186 9.24 -17.90 9.31
CA ASP A 186 7.99 -18.67 9.42
C ASP A 186 6.96 -17.96 10.31
N ALA A 187 7.44 -17.25 11.35
CA ALA A 187 6.57 -16.52 12.27
C ALA A 187 5.85 -15.34 11.60
N GLY A 188 6.55 -14.56 10.76
CA GLY A 188 5.94 -13.48 9.99
C GLY A 188 5.00 -14.01 8.91
N GLN A 189 5.33 -15.13 8.27
CA GLN A 189 4.39 -15.78 7.36
C GLN A 189 3.11 -16.23 8.06
N ALA A 190 3.22 -16.79 9.26
CA ALA A 190 2.07 -17.17 10.08
C ALA A 190 1.23 -15.94 10.47
N LYS A 191 1.86 -14.79 10.78
CA LYS A 191 1.14 -13.53 11.00
C LYS A 191 0.37 -13.08 9.77
N LEU A 192 1.00 -13.12 8.58
CA LEU A 192 0.32 -12.79 7.32
C LEU A 192 -0.88 -13.72 7.08
N ALA A 193 -0.69 -15.02 7.28
CA ALA A 193 -1.75 -16.02 7.10
C ALA A 193 -2.92 -15.87 8.11
N ALA A 194 -2.69 -15.24 9.26
CA ALA A 194 -3.74 -14.94 10.24
C ALA A 194 -4.41 -13.58 10.01
N ALA A 195 -3.77 -12.68 9.25
CA ALA A 195 -4.22 -11.30 9.08
C ALA A 195 -5.46 -11.18 8.18
N ARG A 196 -6.30 -10.20 8.50
CA ARG A 196 -7.49 -9.80 7.76
C ARG A 196 -7.32 -8.36 7.27
N VAL A 197 -7.30 -8.16 5.96
CA VAL A 197 -7.14 -6.82 5.35
C VAL A 197 -8.38 -6.45 4.53
N LEU A 198 -8.93 -5.26 4.76
CA LEU A 198 -10.00 -4.70 3.94
C LEU A 198 -9.40 -3.81 2.85
N VAL A 199 -9.76 -4.04 1.60
CA VAL A 199 -9.39 -3.21 0.44
C VAL A 199 -10.64 -2.52 -0.09
N ILE A 200 -10.65 -1.18 -0.05
CA ILE A 200 -11.78 -0.36 -0.50
C ILE A 200 -11.48 0.15 -1.91
N GLY A 201 -12.16 -0.40 -2.90
CA GLY A 201 -11.93 -0.15 -4.32
C GLY A 201 -11.03 -1.21 -4.96
N ALA A 202 -11.54 -1.87 -5.98
CA ALA A 202 -10.84 -2.86 -6.81
C ALA A 202 -10.41 -2.25 -8.16
N GLY A 203 -10.05 -0.97 -8.13
CA GLY A 203 -9.64 -0.16 -9.30
C GLY A 203 -8.13 -0.18 -9.54
N GLY A 204 -7.59 0.92 -10.09
CA GLY A 204 -6.18 0.99 -10.49
C GLY A 204 -5.19 0.86 -9.33
N LEU A 205 -5.54 1.42 -8.16
CA LEU A 205 -4.78 1.25 -6.91
C LEU A 205 -5.03 -0.13 -6.28
N GLY A 206 -6.29 -0.58 -6.28
CA GLY A 206 -6.70 -1.84 -5.64
C GLY A 206 -6.17 -3.10 -6.32
N CYS A 207 -6.05 -3.10 -7.66
CA CYS A 207 -5.54 -4.24 -8.43
C CYS A 207 -4.15 -4.72 -7.94
N PRO A 208 -3.10 -3.87 -7.89
CA PRO A 208 -1.81 -4.28 -7.36
C PRO A 208 -1.88 -4.61 -5.86
N VAL A 209 -2.65 -3.89 -5.04
CA VAL A 209 -2.82 -4.21 -3.61
C VAL A 209 -3.31 -5.64 -3.42
N LEU A 210 -4.43 -5.99 -4.05
CA LEU A 210 -5.02 -7.33 -3.97
C LEU A 210 -4.05 -8.40 -4.49
N THR A 211 -3.37 -8.14 -5.60
CA THR A 211 -2.41 -9.07 -6.20
C THR A 211 -1.24 -9.35 -5.25
N TYR A 212 -0.60 -8.32 -4.72
CA TYR A 212 0.58 -8.48 -3.87
C TYR A 212 0.24 -9.01 -2.48
N LEU A 213 -0.89 -8.61 -1.88
CA LEU A 213 -1.31 -9.13 -0.58
C LEU A 213 -1.73 -10.61 -0.67
N ALA A 214 -2.45 -10.99 -1.73
CA ALA A 214 -2.79 -12.39 -1.97
C ALA A 214 -1.53 -13.24 -2.22
N GLY A 215 -0.62 -12.75 -3.06
CA GLY A 215 0.66 -13.39 -3.36
C GLY A 215 1.57 -13.52 -2.14
N ALA A 216 1.51 -12.57 -1.20
CA ALA A 216 2.25 -12.63 0.06
C ALA A 216 1.62 -13.58 1.10
N GLY A 217 0.40 -14.08 0.85
CA GLY A 217 -0.29 -15.00 1.74
C GLY A 217 -1.01 -14.33 2.90
N VAL A 218 -1.55 -13.12 2.71
CA VAL A 218 -2.51 -12.53 3.67
C VAL A 218 -3.74 -13.43 3.77
N GLY A 219 -4.10 -13.83 4.99
CA GLY A 219 -5.11 -14.87 5.24
C GLY A 219 -6.50 -14.55 4.71
N THR A 220 -6.99 -13.34 4.99
CA THR A 220 -8.28 -12.87 4.49
C THR A 220 -8.18 -11.52 3.81
N LEU A 221 -8.77 -11.41 2.61
CA LEU A 221 -8.95 -10.15 1.89
C LEU A 221 -10.44 -9.82 1.78
N GLY A 222 -10.86 -8.79 2.51
CA GLY A 222 -12.16 -8.15 2.31
C GLY A 222 -12.07 -7.18 1.14
N ILE A 223 -13.01 -7.22 0.20
CA ILE A 223 -13.02 -6.36 -0.99
C ILE A 223 -14.34 -5.60 -1.05
N VAL A 224 -14.28 -4.27 -1.06
CA VAL A 224 -15.45 -3.39 -1.26
C VAL A 224 -15.34 -2.74 -2.62
N ASP A 225 -16.27 -3.03 -3.53
CA ASP A 225 -16.38 -2.30 -4.79
C ASP A 225 -17.81 -2.44 -5.33
N ALA A 226 -18.44 -1.31 -5.67
CA ALA A 226 -19.82 -1.26 -6.16
C ALA A 226 -19.90 -1.19 -7.70
N ASP A 227 -18.77 -0.97 -8.37
CA ASP A 227 -18.73 -0.72 -9.80
C ASP A 227 -18.75 -2.00 -10.63
N ARG A 228 -19.10 -1.81 -11.90
CA ARG A 228 -18.83 -2.76 -12.98
C ARG A 228 -17.59 -2.33 -13.76
N LEU A 229 -16.91 -3.29 -14.36
CA LEU A 229 -15.75 -3.02 -15.20
C LEU A 229 -16.18 -2.34 -16.50
N ASP A 230 -15.55 -1.22 -16.83
CA ASP A 230 -15.74 -0.52 -18.10
C ASP A 230 -14.50 -0.63 -18.99
N ALA A 231 -14.65 -0.56 -20.32
CA ALA A 231 -13.54 -0.63 -21.26
C ALA A 231 -12.46 0.45 -20.97
N SER A 232 -12.87 1.65 -20.55
CA SER A 232 -11.97 2.74 -20.16
C SER A 232 -11.11 2.45 -18.93
N ASN A 233 -11.39 1.36 -18.21
CA ASN A 233 -10.65 1.00 -16.99
C ASN A 233 -9.40 0.16 -17.29
N LEU A 234 -9.39 -0.57 -18.40
CA LEU A 234 -8.39 -1.60 -18.70
C LEU A 234 -6.95 -1.08 -18.80
N HIS A 235 -6.75 0.19 -19.18
CA HIS A 235 -5.41 0.75 -19.31
C HIS A 235 -4.66 0.90 -17.97
N ARG A 236 -5.36 0.79 -16.83
CA ARG A 236 -4.80 0.94 -15.48
C ARG A 236 -5.24 -0.12 -14.46
N GLN A 237 -6.24 -0.94 -14.80
CA GLN A 237 -6.74 -2.03 -13.95
C GLN A 237 -6.29 -3.38 -14.50
N THR A 238 -4.99 -3.64 -14.37
CA THR A 238 -4.28 -4.72 -15.09
C THR A 238 -4.59 -6.13 -14.61
N MET A 239 -5.40 -6.29 -13.55
CA MET A 239 -5.92 -7.58 -13.10
C MET A 239 -7.03 -8.14 -14.01
N TYR A 240 -7.66 -7.28 -14.82
CA TYR A 240 -8.81 -7.60 -15.65
C TYR A 240 -8.49 -7.56 -17.15
N ASP A 241 -9.36 -8.16 -17.96
CA ASP A 241 -9.23 -8.16 -19.41
C ASP A 241 -10.54 -7.81 -20.14
N ALA A 242 -10.48 -7.72 -21.47
CA ALA A 242 -11.61 -7.28 -22.29
C ALA A 242 -12.85 -8.18 -22.20
N ARG A 243 -12.70 -9.45 -21.79
CA ARG A 243 -13.83 -10.38 -21.64
C ARG A 243 -14.62 -10.12 -20.36
N ASP A 244 -14.01 -9.44 -19.40
CA ASP A 244 -14.58 -9.15 -18.09
C ASP A 244 -15.49 -7.90 -18.10
N ILE A 245 -15.56 -7.16 -19.22
CA ILE A 245 -16.30 -5.89 -19.32
C ILE A 245 -17.79 -6.10 -18.98
N GLY A 246 -18.32 -5.23 -18.12
CA GLY A 246 -19.69 -5.26 -17.64
C GLY A 246 -19.90 -6.12 -16.39
N GLU A 247 -18.96 -6.98 -16.01
CA GLU A 247 -19.04 -7.71 -14.75
C GLU A 247 -18.71 -6.82 -13.54
N ARG A 248 -19.17 -7.21 -12.34
CA ARG A 248 -18.88 -6.46 -11.12
C ARG A 248 -17.41 -6.61 -10.75
N LYS A 249 -16.73 -5.50 -10.46
CA LYS A 249 -15.30 -5.49 -10.13
C LYS A 249 -15.00 -6.33 -8.89
N VAL A 250 -15.86 -6.29 -7.88
CA VAL A 250 -15.68 -7.09 -6.65
C VAL A 250 -15.69 -8.60 -6.92
N ASP A 251 -16.57 -9.08 -7.81
CA ASP A 251 -16.64 -10.50 -8.16
C ASP A 251 -15.40 -10.91 -8.99
N LEU A 252 -15.01 -10.05 -9.93
CA LEU A 252 -13.80 -10.24 -10.75
C LEU A 252 -12.55 -10.33 -9.90
N ALA A 253 -12.37 -9.37 -9.00
CA ALA A 253 -11.25 -9.32 -8.07
C ALA A 253 -11.18 -10.58 -7.21
N ALA A 254 -12.31 -11.03 -6.67
CA ALA A 254 -12.37 -12.25 -5.88
C ALA A 254 -11.94 -13.50 -6.67
N ARG A 255 -12.41 -13.63 -7.92
CA ARG A 255 -11.98 -14.72 -8.80
C ARG A 255 -10.49 -14.68 -9.08
N ARG A 256 -9.92 -13.49 -9.32
CA ARG A 256 -8.49 -13.31 -9.65
C ARG A 256 -7.60 -13.59 -8.43
N VAL A 257 -7.99 -13.13 -7.24
CA VAL A 257 -7.32 -13.44 -5.97
C VAL A 257 -7.36 -14.94 -5.70
N THR A 258 -8.53 -15.57 -5.80
CA THR A 258 -8.68 -17.02 -5.55
C THR A 258 -7.88 -17.84 -6.55
N ALA A 259 -7.82 -17.43 -7.82
CA ALA A 259 -7.01 -18.09 -8.84
C ALA A 259 -5.51 -17.93 -8.60
N LEU A 260 -5.07 -16.76 -8.10
CA LEU A 260 -3.67 -16.49 -7.77
C LEU A 260 -3.21 -17.28 -6.55
N ASN A 261 -4.02 -17.28 -5.49
CA ASN A 261 -3.71 -17.98 -4.25
C ASN A 261 -4.98 -18.54 -3.59
N PRO A 262 -5.31 -19.82 -3.85
CA PRO A 262 -6.47 -20.51 -3.29
C PRO A 262 -6.48 -20.65 -1.76
N THR A 263 -5.37 -20.37 -1.06
CA THR A 263 -5.34 -20.42 0.41
C THR A 263 -5.84 -19.13 1.06
N VAL A 264 -6.06 -18.07 0.28
CA VAL A 264 -6.57 -16.78 0.75
C VAL A 264 -8.10 -16.82 0.78
N THR A 265 -8.67 -16.45 1.91
CA THR A 265 -10.13 -16.27 2.03
C THR A 265 -10.51 -14.90 1.47
N VAL A 266 -11.51 -14.86 0.59
CA VAL A 266 -12.00 -13.59 0.02
C VAL A 266 -13.41 -13.29 0.50
N GLU A 267 -13.62 -12.09 1.04
CA GLU A 267 -14.91 -11.60 1.49
C GLU A 267 -15.36 -10.43 0.60
N THR A 268 -16.38 -10.63 -0.22
CA THR A 268 -16.86 -9.60 -1.17
C THR A 268 -17.98 -8.74 -0.58
N ARG A 269 -17.91 -7.43 -0.77
CA ARG A 269 -18.96 -6.46 -0.43
C ARG A 269 -19.28 -5.59 -1.65
N THR A 270 -20.49 -5.75 -2.18
CA THR A 270 -20.98 -4.96 -3.32
C THR A 270 -21.59 -3.61 -2.89
N GLN A 271 -21.90 -3.45 -1.60
CA GLN A 271 -22.40 -2.19 -1.07
C GLN A 271 -21.23 -1.28 -0.76
N PRO A 272 -21.26 0.00 -1.18
CA PRO A 272 -20.22 0.95 -0.83
C PRO A 272 -20.18 1.17 0.68
N LEU A 273 -19.03 1.62 1.17
CA LEU A 273 -18.97 2.15 2.52
C LEU A 273 -19.79 3.44 2.59
N HIS A 274 -20.53 3.58 3.68
CA HIS A 274 -21.27 4.79 3.99
C HIS A 274 -21.17 5.04 5.50
N PRO A 275 -21.51 6.25 5.97
CA PRO A 275 -21.34 6.63 7.38
C PRO A 275 -21.98 5.64 8.37
N GLY A 276 -23.16 5.12 8.05
CA GLY A 276 -23.87 4.13 8.87
C GLY A 276 -23.27 2.71 8.92
N ASN A 277 -22.31 2.33 8.06
CA ASN A 277 -21.71 1.00 8.09
C ASN A 277 -20.17 0.99 8.30
N ALA A 278 -19.49 2.11 8.03
CA ALA A 278 -18.03 2.12 7.91
C ALA A 278 -17.32 1.66 9.18
N ALA A 279 -17.73 2.15 10.36
CA ALA A 279 -17.09 1.79 11.62
C ALA A 279 -17.25 0.30 11.98
N GLU A 280 -18.44 -0.27 11.74
CA GLU A 280 -18.69 -1.69 12.00
C GLU A 280 -17.87 -2.59 11.06
N VAL A 281 -17.76 -2.20 9.79
CA VAL A 281 -16.96 -2.94 8.81
C VAL A 281 -15.47 -2.87 9.18
N PHE A 282 -14.96 -1.69 9.53
CA PHE A 282 -13.54 -1.50 9.88
C PHE A 282 -13.12 -2.38 11.07
N ALA A 283 -13.96 -2.50 12.09
CA ALA A 283 -13.67 -3.28 13.30
C ALA A 283 -13.50 -4.80 13.05
N GLN A 284 -13.80 -5.30 11.84
CA GLN A 284 -13.67 -6.72 11.46
C GLN A 284 -12.31 -7.08 10.85
N TYR A 285 -11.42 -6.09 10.68
CA TYR A 285 -10.14 -6.23 9.98
C TYR A 285 -8.99 -5.65 10.80
N ASP A 286 -7.79 -6.18 10.58
CA ASP A 286 -6.57 -5.73 11.26
C ASP A 286 -5.97 -4.47 10.62
N LEU A 287 -6.28 -4.25 9.34
CA LEU A 287 -5.76 -3.18 8.51
C LEU A 287 -6.75 -2.87 7.37
N VAL A 288 -6.86 -1.59 7.02
CA VAL A 288 -7.63 -1.14 5.86
C VAL A 288 -6.73 -0.45 4.84
N VAL A 289 -6.97 -0.71 3.55
CA VAL A 289 -6.31 -0.04 2.44
C VAL A 289 -7.36 0.66 1.60
N GLU A 290 -7.28 1.98 1.53
CA GLU A 290 -8.21 2.84 0.80
C GLU A 290 -7.66 3.07 -0.62
N CYS A 291 -8.36 2.55 -1.62
CA CYS A 291 -7.93 2.51 -3.02
C CYS A 291 -8.94 3.18 -3.97
N THR A 292 -9.86 3.99 -3.45
CA THR A 292 -10.84 4.73 -4.27
C THR A 292 -10.23 6.02 -4.82
N ASP A 293 -10.86 6.54 -5.87
CA ASP A 293 -10.53 7.83 -6.47
C ASP A 293 -11.40 8.99 -5.95
N ASP A 294 -12.30 8.70 -5.00
CA ASP A 294 -13.23 9.66 -4.41
C ASP A 294 -12.69 10.26 -3.10
N LEU A 295 -12.71 11.59 -2.99
CA LEU A 295 -12.30 12.27 -1.78
C LEU A 295 -13.27 12.00 -0.62
N GLY A 296 -14.58 11.91 -0.88
CA GLY A 296 -15.56 11.65 0.18
C GLY A 296 -15.30 10.32 0.89
N SER A 297 -15.05 9.26 0.10
CA SER A 297 -14.65 7.94 0.57
C SER A 297 -13.39 7.98 1.44
N ARG A 298 -12.39 8.78 1.08
CA ARG A 298 -11.16 8.96 1.88
C ARG A 298 -11.40 9.58 3.24
N TYR A 299 -12.21 10.64 3.30
CA TYR A 299 -12.59 11.26 4.57
C TYR A 299 -13.38 10.29 5.45
N LEU A 300 -14.39 9.63 4.87
CA LEU A 300 -15.17 8.60 5.57
C LEU A 300 -14.26 7.49 6.12
N SER A 301 -13.33 6.98 5.30
CA SER A 301 -12.41 5.92 5.68
C SER A 301 -11.45 6.37 6.78
N SER A 302 -10.88 7.57 6.68
CA SER A 302 -10.01 8.13 7.71
C SER A 302 -10.75 8.35 9.03
N ASP A 303 -11.98 8.83 8.98
CA ASP A 303 -12.78 9.05 10.18
C ASP A 303 -13.16 7.72 10.85
N ALA A 304 -13.53 6.70 10.06
CA ALA A 304 -13.78 5.35 10.56
C ALA A 304 -12.53 4.71 11.19
N ALA A 305 -11.34 4.91 10.58
CA ALA A 305 -10.06 4.46 11.12
C ALA A 305 -9.77 5.09 12.50
N VAL A 306 -9.96 6.41 12.62
CA VAL A 306 -9.76 7.14 13.89
C VAL A 306 -10.74 6.68 14.99
N LEU A 307 -11.99 6.39 14.63
CA LEU A 307 -13.01 5.95 15.59
C LEU A 307 -12.76 4.53 16.11
N THR A 308 -12.37 3.62 15.20
CA THR A 308 -12.15 2.21 15.52
C THR A 308 -10.75 1.92 16.05
N GLY A 309 -9.77 2.78 15.74
CA GLY A 309 -8.35 2.51 15.99
C GLY A 309 -7.73 1.56 14.98
N THR A 310 -8.43 1.23 13.89
CA THR A 310 -7.94 0.35 12.83
C THR A 310 -6.97 1.13 11.94
N PRO A 311 -5.73 0.67 11.74
CA PRO A 311 -4.80 1.32 10.82
C PRO A 311 -5.36 1.40 9.40
N LEU A 312 -5.07 2.50 8.73
CA LEU A 312 -5.51 2.80 7.38
C LEU A 312 -4.35 3.27 6.52
N ILE A 313 -4.27 2.78 5.28
CA ILE A 313 -3.33 3.27 4.27
C ILE A 313 -4.12 3.98 3.18
N LEU A 314 -3.87 5.28 3.03
CA LEU A 314 -4.47 6.15 2.02
C LEU A 314 -3.49 6.32 0.86
N ALA A 315 -4.03 6.28 -0.36
CA ALA A 315 -3.31 6.79 -1.53
C ALA A 315 -4.23 7.65 -2.41
N SER A 316 -3.62 8.59 -3.13
CA SER A 316 -4.29 9.36 -4.17
C SER A 316 -3.37 9.46 -5.38
N VAL A 317 -3.95 9.65 -6.56
CA VAL A 317 -3.22 9.81 -7.81
C VAL A 317 -3.80 10.98 -8.59
N TYR A 318 -2.94 11.70 -9.30
CA TYR A 318 -3.31 12.79 -10.17
C TYR A 318 -2.28 12.90 -11.29
N GLN A 319 -2.69 12.71 -12.55
CA GLN A 319 -1.81 12.75 -13.72
C GLN A 319 -0.60 11.80 -13.61
N TYR A 320 0.56 12.32 -13.21
CA TYR A 320 1.84 11.62 -13.05
C TYR A 320 2.30 11.53 -11.59
N GLU A 321 1.52 12.09 -10.67
CA GLU A 321 1.85 12.23 -9.27
C GLU A 321 0.92 11.37 -8.41
N GLY A 322 1.38 11.05 -7.22
CA GLY A 322 0.59 10.38 -6.22
C GLY A 322 1.01 10.74 -4.81
N GLN A 323 0.10 10.46 -3.89
CA GLN A 323 0.31 10.66 -2.46
C GLN A 323 0.10 9.33 -1.74
N LEU A 324 0.85 9.09 -0.68
CA LEU A 324 0.69 7.94 0.20
C LEU A 324 0.81 8.38 1.65
N GLN A 325 -0.13 7.96 2.49
CA GLN A 325 -0.12 8.25 3.92
C GLN A 325 -0.63 7.05 4.72
N VAL A 326 0.01 6.79 5.86
CA VAL A 326 -0.52 5.86 6.88
C VAL A 326 -1.21 6.66 7.98
N VAL A 327 -2.45 6.28 8.29
CA VAL A 327 -3.21 6.75 9.46
C VAL A 327 -3.22 5.59 10.47
N SER A 328 -2.56 5.75 11.60
CA SER A 328 -2.41 4.66 12.57
C SER A 328 -3.69 4.35 13.36
N GLY A 329 -4.64 5.30 13.43
CA GLY A 329 -5.83 5.24 14.27
C GLY A 329 -5.55 5.45 15.77
N LYS A 330 -4.29 5.59 16.19
CA LYS A 330 -3.93 5.75 17.60
C LYS A 330 -4.23 7.17 18.08
N PRO A 331 -4.74 7.34 19.32
CA PRO A 331 -4.96 8.67 19.88
C PRO A 331 -3.67 9.52 19.88
N GLY A 332 -3.75 10.70 19.26
CA GLY A 332 -2.63 11.64 19.19
C GLY A 332 -1.81 11.58 17.90
N ASP A 333 -1.95 10.51 17.11
CA ASP A 333 -1.29 10.42 15.81
C ASP A 333 -2.07 11.20 14.73
N PRO A 334 -1.38 11.74 13.71
CA PRO A 334 -2.04 12.44 12.61
C PRO A 334 -3.06 11.59 11.84
N CYS A 335 -4.14 12.23 11.40
CA CYS A 335 -5.14 11.67 10.48
C CYS A 335 -5.29 12.57 9.24
N LEU A 336 -6.13 12.19 8.28
CA LEU A 336 -6.38 12.98 7.07
C LEU A 336 -6.81 14.42 7.41
N ARG A 337 -7.67 14.59 8.42
CA ARG A 337 -8.16 15.90 8.87
C ARG A 337 -7.11 16.78 9.54
N CYS A 338 -6.01 16.20 10.00
CA CYS A 338 -4.89 16.98 10.52
C CYS A 338 -4.13 17.71 9.39
N LEU A 339 -4.15 17.14 8.18
CA LEU A 339 -3.55 17.74 6.99
C LEU A 339 -4.54 18.63 6.23
N TRP A 340 -5.76 18.13 6.08
CA TRP A 340 -6.84 18.77 5.35
C TRP A 340 -8.10 18.76 6.23
N PRO A 341 -8.31 19.79 7.07
CA PRO A 341 -9.38 19.80 8.08
C PRO A 341 -10.77 19.60 7.49
N ASP A 342 -11.03 20.32 6.40
CA ASP A 342 -12.32 20.37 5.74
C ASP A 342 -12.31 19.56 4.45
N GLN A 343 -13.32 18.71 4.30
CA GLN A 343 -13.57 18.04 3.03
C GLN A 343 -13.92 19.10 1.98
N PRO A 344 -13.19 19.17 0.85
CA PRO A 344 -13.52 20.09 -0.24
C PRO A 344 -14.94 19.83 -0.76
N ALA A 345 -15.65 20.90 -1.14
CA ALA A 345 -16.98 20.76 -1.72
C ALA A 345 -16.93 19.88 -3.00
N PRO A 346 -17.98 19.10 -3.29
CA PRO A 346 -18.03 18.28 -4.49
C PRO A 346 -17.75 19.10 -5.76
N GLY A 347 -16.83 18.62 -6.59
CA GLY A 347 -16.43 19.28 -7.85
C GLY A 347 -15.38 20.40 -7.73
N VAL A 348 -14.91 20.73 -6.52
CA VAL A 348 -13.80 21.69 -6.34
C VAL A 348 -12.43 21.03 -6.60
N ALA A 349 -12.29 19.77 -6.22
CA ALA A 349 -11.13 18.96 -6.58
C ALA A 349 -11.42 18.22 -7.89
N GLY A 350 -10.55 18.35 -8.88
CA GLY A 350 -10.69 17.64 -10.15
C GLY A 350 -10.68 16.12 -9.95
N SER A 351 -11.53 15.41 -10.69
CA SER A 351 -11.54 13.94 -10.68
C SER A 351 -10.42 13.38 -11.57
N CYS A 352 -9.92 12.18 -11.25
CA CYS A 352 -8.99 11.45 -12.12
C CYS A 352 -9.54 11.25 -13.54
N VAL A 353 -10.87 11.22 -13.68
CA VAL A 353 -11.56 11.07 -14.97
C VAL A 353 -11.45 12.34 -15.81
N GLU A 354 -11.58 13.52 -15.20
CA GLU A 354 -11.50 14.80 -15.91
C GLU A 354 -10.06 15.22 -16.22
N SER A 355 -9.12 14.90 -15.33
CA SER A 355 -7.71 15.32 -15.46
C SER A 355 -6.81 14.28 -16.14
N GLY A 356 -7.30 13.03 -16.30
CA GLY A 356 -6.53 11.91 -16.81
C GLY A 356 -5.49 11.37 -15.81
N VAL A 357 -5.08 10.11 -16.00
CA VAL A 357 -4.03 9.48 -15.20
C VAL A 357 -3.22 8.52 -16.07
N LEU A 358 -1.89 8.57 -15.95
CA LEU A 358 -1.01 7.64 -16.65
C LEU A 358 -1.08 6.26 -15.97
N GLY A 359 -1.34 5.19 -16.73
CA GLY A 359 -1.66 3.86 -16.20
C GLY A 359 -0.73 3.30 -15.10
N PRO A 360 0.60 3.40 -15.23
CA PRO A 360 1.53 2.96 -14.20
C PRO A 360 1.44 3.72 -12.87
N VAL A 361 0.94 4.95 -12.84
CA VAL A 361 0.88 5.78 -11.62
C VAL A 361 0.08 5.08 -10.51
N PRO A 362 -1.20 4.73 -10.69
CA PRO A 362 -1.92 3.95 -9.69
C PRO A 362 -1.33 2.55 -9.47
N GLY A 363 -0.68 1.96 -10.48
CA GLY A 363 0.05 0.69 -10.32
C GLY A 363 1.18 0.77 -9.29
N VAL A 364 2.02 1.80 -9.39
CA VAL A 364 3.14 2.07 -8.48
C VAL A 364 2.61 2.41 -7.09
N LEU A 365 1.67 3.36 -6.98
CA LEU A 365 1.15 3.78 -5.68
C LEU A 365 0.41 2.64 -4.97
N GLY A 366 -0.36 1.83 -5.69
CA GLY A 366 -1.02 0.64 -5.12
C GLY A 366 -0.01 -0.43 -4.69
N THR A 367 1.11 -0.59 -5.39
CA THR A 367 2.21 -1.46 -4.93
C THR A 367 2.86 -0.91 -3.66
N MET A 368 3.02 0.42 -3.57
CA MET A 368 3.51 1.06 -2.34
C MET A 368 2.52 0.89 -1.17
N GLN A 369 1.20 0.95 -1.43
CA GLN A 369 0.19 0.62 -0.41
C GLN A 369 0.32 -0.82 0.08
N ALA A 370 0.48 -1.79 -0.84
CA ALA A 370 0.68 -3.19 -0.49
C ALA A 370 1.95 -3.38 0.37
N ASN A 371 3.03 -2.69 0.02
CA ASN A 371 4.27 -2.72 0.78
C ASN A 371 4.09 -2.16 2.21
N GLU A 372 3.42 -1.02 2.36
CA GLU A 372 3.12 -0.48 3.70
C GLU A 372 2.20 -1.40 4.50
N ALA A 373 1.25 -2.08 3.85
CA ALA A 373 0.40 -3.07 4.51
C ALA A 373 1.22 -4.23 5.06
N LEU A 374 2.11 -4.82 4.26
CA LEU A 374 3.00 -5.89 4.71
C LEU A 374 3.93 -5.43 5.84
N LYS A 375 4.50 -4.22 5.72
CA LYS A 375 5.32 -3.62 6.78
C LYS A 375 4.57 -3.50 8.10
N LEU A 376 3.32 -3.03 8.08
CA LEU A 376 2.48 -2.90 9.27
C LEU A 376 2.15 -4.26 9.89
N LEU A 377 1.71 -5.24 9.09
CA LEU A 377 1.34 -6.57 9.57
C LEU A 377 2.53 -7.35 10.15
N LEU A 378 3.71 -7.18 9.56
CA LEU A 378 4.94 -7.84 10.01
C LEU A 378 5.64 -7.09 11.16
N GLY A 379 5.33 -5.79 11.35
CA GLY A 379 6.00 -4.93 12.32
C GLY A 379 7.42 -4.53 11.89
N LEU A 380 7.62 -4.26 10.59
CA LEU A 380 8.92 -3.89 10.05
C LEU A 380 9.36 -2.48 10.48
N PRO A 381 10.68 -2.18 10.55
CA PRO A 381 11.16 -0.84 10.84
C PRO A 381 10.58 0.22 9.90
N GLY A 382 10.24 1.39 10.45
CA GLY A 382 9.61 2.47 9.69
C GLY A 382 8.20 2.16 9.21
N ALA A 383 7.56 1.10 9.70
CA ALA A 383 6.12 0.92 9.61
C ALA A 383 5.41 2.00 10.45
N ALA A 384 4.24 2.45 9.99
CA ALA A 384 3.41 3.47 10.67
C ALA A 384 4.02 4.88 10.74
N THR A 385 4.96 5.25 9.85
CA THR A 385 5.29 6.67 9.69
C THR A 385 4.07 7.40 9.13
N THR A 386 3.57 8.39 9.86
CA THR A 386 2.38 9.18 9.47
C THR A 386 2.72 10.34 8.51
N ASP A 387 3.97 10.40 8.05
CA ASP A 387 4.43 11.34 7.04
C ASP A 387 3.62 11.19 5.75
N LEU A 388 3.39 12.32 5.08
CA LEU A 388 2.83 12.31 3.73
C LEU A 388 3.97 12.11 2.73
N LEU A 389 3.91 11.03 1.96
CA LEU A 389 4.81 10.82 0.83
C LEU A 389 4.18 11.42 -0.43
N LEU A 390 4.92 12.29 -1.11
CA LEU A 390 4.60 12.78 -2.44
C LEU A 390 5.53 12.09 -3.44
N VAL A 391 4.95 11.49 -4.46
CA VAL A 391 5.68 10.74 -5.49
C VAL A 391 5.36 11.36 -6.84
N ASN A 392 6.39 11.79 -7.56
CA ASN A 392 6.27 12.25 -8.94
C ASN A 392 6.97 11.23 -9.85
N LEU A 393 6.23 10.64 -10.80
CA LEU A 393 6.77 9.62 -11.71
C LEU A 393 7.31 10.19 -13.02
N LEU A 394 7.27 11.50 -13.24
CA LEU A 394 7.96 12.13 -14.37
C LEU A 394 9.47 12.23 -14.11
N ASP A 395 9.85 12.63 -12.90
CA ASP A 395 11.24 12.82 -12.50
C ASP A 395 11.71 11.82 -11.42
N HIS A 396 10.81 10.92 -10.98
CA HIS A 396 11.01 9.97 -9.90
C HIS A 396 11.34 10.61 -8.55
N ALA A 397 10.95 11.88 -8.34
CA ALA A 397 11.11 12.53 -7.06
C ALA A 397 10.16 11.93 -6.01
N ILE A 398 10.71 11.62 -4.83
CA ILE A 398 9.95 11.23 -3.65
C ILE A 398 10.25 12.22 -2.55
N GLN A 399 9.24 12.98 -2.15
CA GLN A 399 9.33 13.92 -1.04
C GLN A 399 8.55 13.39 0.15
N ARG A 400 9.13 13.55 1.35
CA ARG A 400 8.51 13.17 2.61
C ARG A 400 8.19 14.43 3.38
N LEU A 401 6.91 14.67 3.63
CA LEU A 401 6.43 15.80 4.40
C LEU A 401 6.04 15.30 5.80
N PRO A 402 6.80 15.64 6.85
CA PRO A 402 6.46 15.25 8.20
C PRO A 402 5.16 15.94 8.63
N VAL A 403 4.27 15.19 9.26
CA VAL A 403 3.00 15.71 9.78
C VAL A 403 3.16 15.89 11.28
N ASP A 404 3.12 17.14 11.75
CA ASP A 404 3.29 17.46 13.17
C ASP A 404 2.08 16.95 13.98
N PRO A 405 2.25 15.94 14.85
CA PRO A 405 1.16 15.42 15.69
C PRO A 405 0.60 16.48 16.65
N SER A 406 1.39 17.48 17.03
CA SER A 406 0.97 18.59 17.90
C SER A 406 0.08 19.62 17.18
N GLN A 407 0.24 19.76 15.87
CA GLN A 407 -0.62 20.57 15.00
C GLN A 407 -1.88 19.83 14.56
N GLY A 408 -1.85 18.48 14.58
CA GLY A 408 -3.00 17.65 14.24
C GLY A 408 -4.10 17.64 15.31
N CYS A 409 -4.16 16.58 16.12
CA CYS A 409 -5.33 16.32 16.98
C CYS A 409 -5.61 17.37 18.06
N ARG A 410 -4.66 18.24 18.41
CA ARG A 410 -4.88 19.32 19.40
C ARG A 410 -5.58 20.55 18.82
N GLN A 411 -5.44 20.83 17.51
CA GLN A 411 -5.96 22.07 16.93
C GLN A 411 -7.46 22.06 16.66
N HIS A 412 -8.05 20.89 16.44
CA HIS A 412 -9.49 20.74 16.18
C HIS A 412 -10.26 20.05 17.32
N GLY A 413 -9.71 20.07 18.55
CA GLY A 413 -10.43 19.64 19.75
C GLY A 413 -10.54 18.12 19.98
N GLY A 414 -9.77 17.31 19.22
CA GLY A 414 -9.71 15.86 19.35
C GLY A 414 -10.23 15.12 18.11
N CYS A 415 -9.34 14.38 17.42
CA CYS A 415 -9.65 13.69 16.16
C CYS A 415 -10.87 12.75 16.24
N ARG A 416 -11.09 12.06 17.37
CA ARG A 416 -12.27 11.19 17.56
C ARG A 416 -13.58 11.96 17.59
N GLU A 417 -13.61 13.14 18.20
CA GLU A 417 -14.82 13.98 18.26
C GLU A 417 -15.18 14.50 16.87
N VAL A 418 -14.18 15.00 16.14
CA VAL A 418 -14.35 15.50 14.78
C VAL A 418 -14.80 14.39 13.84
N ALA A 419 -14.15 13.23 13.87
CA ALA A 419 -14.53 12.06 13.07
C ALA A 419 -15.97 11.62 13.36
N ARG A 420 -16.38 11.58 14.65
CA ARG A 420 -17.76 11.21 15.01
C ARG A 420 -18.77 12.21 14.44
N ARG A 421 -18.56 13.51 14.66
CA ARG A 421 -19.46 14.56 14.13
C ARG A 421 -19.53 14.52 12.62
N ALA A 422 -18.40 14.27 11.95
CA ALA A 422 -18.35 14.14 10.51
C ALA A 422 -19.15 12.94 10.01
N LEU A 423 -19.03 11.77 10.65
CA LEU A 423 -19.86 10.60 10.32
C LEU A 423 -21.35 10.86 10.59
N GLU A 424 -21.70 11.46 11.73
CA GLU A 424 -23.09 11.82 12.05
C GLU A 424 -23.67 12.79 11.02
N GLN A 425 -22.91 13.82 10.63
CA GLN A 425 -23.33 14.78 9.60
C GLN A 425 -23.44 14.11 8.22
N ALA A 426 -22.47 13.26 7.86
CA ALA A 426 -22.50 12.55 6.58
C ALA A 426 -23.65 11.53 6.52
N GLN A 427 -23.98 10.89 7.65
CA GLN A 427 -25.16 10.03 7.77
C GLN A 427 -26.43 10.85 7.61
N ASP A 428 -26.55 11.97 8.34
CA ASP A 428 -27.66 12.91 8.21
C ASP A 428 -27.84 13.42 6.77
N ASP A 429 -26.73 13.63 6.04
CA ASP A 429 -26.69 14.04 4.63
C ASP A 429 -27.07 12.91 3.66
N THR A 430 -26.72 11.66 3.97
CA THR A 430 -27.12 10.48 3.19
C THR A 430 -28.61 10.20 3.38
N ASP A 431 -29.11 10.35 4.59
CA ASP A 431 -30.52 10.18 4.94
C ASP A 431 -31.43 11.27 4.35
N VAL A 432 -30.86 12.31 3.72
CA VAL A 432 -31.60 13.33 2.97
C VAL A 432 -32.25 12.76 1.73
N ASP A 433 -31.51 11.97 0.96
CA ASP A 433 -31.97 11.44 -0.32
C ASP A 433 -32.69 10.10 -0.08
N VAL A 434 -34.01 10.09 -0.22
CA VAL A 434 -34.87 8.92 -0.02
C VAL A 434 -35.34 8.35 -1.36
N HIS A 435 -35.42 7.03 -1.43
CA HIS A 435 -35.86 6.31 -2.63
C HIS A 435 -37.32 5.88 -2.53
N PHE A 436 -38.06 6.11 -3.61
CA PHE A 436 -39.41 5.60 -3.82
C PHE A 436 -39.53 5.15 -5.28
N GLU A 437 -40.22 4.05 -5.54
CA GLU A 437 -40.49 3.63 -6.92
C GLU A 437 -41.62 4.49 -7.52
N HIS A 438 -42.58 4.88 -6.67
CA HIS A 438 -43.73 5.71 -7.01
C HIS A 438 -44.01 6.78 -5.93
N LEU A 439 -44.52 7.95 -6.33
CA LEU A 439 -44.73 9.08 -5.40
C LEU A 439 -45.86 8.88 -4.38
N ASP A 440 -46.84 8.03 -4.68
CA ASP A 440 -47.91 7.70 -3.75
C ASP A 440 -47.42 6.89 -2.55
N GLU A 441 -46.35 6.12 -2.70
CA GLU A 441 -45.65 5.45 -1.60
C GLU A 441 -45.07 6.47 -0.62
N ALA A 442 -44.52 7.57 -1.13
CA ALA A 442 -43.99 8.65 -0.30
C ALA A 442 -45.11 9.31 0.53
N ILE A 443 -46.27 9.58 -0.08
CA ILE A 443 -47.43 10.13 0.65
C ILE A 443 -47.91 9.14 1.71
N ALA A 444 -48.02 7.84 1.37
CA ALA A 444 -48.39 6.80 2.32
C ALA A 444 -47.40 6.66 3.49
N ALA A 445 -46.11 6.93 3.23
CA ALA A 445 -45.06 7.00 4.25
C ALA A 445 -45.06 8.32 5.07
N GLY A 446 -46.07 9.17 4.87
CA GLY A 446 -46.30 10.40 5.63
C GLY A 446 -45.52 11.62 5.12
N PHE A 447 -45.03 11.60 3.88
CA PHE A 447 -44.37 12.76 3.28
C PHE A 447 -45.35 13.72 2.64
N ARG A 448 -45.16 15.01 2.92
CA ARG A 448 -45.75 16.11 2.14
C ARG A 448 -44.83 16.45 0.97
N LEU A 449 -45.38 16.51 -0.24
CA LEU A 449 -44.61 16.73 -1.45
C LEU A 449 -44.46 18.23 -1.76
N ILE A 450 -43.23 18.67 -2.04
CA ILE A 450 -42.93 20.02 -2.54
C ILE A 450 -42.20 19.91 -3.87
N ASP A 451 -42.78 20.47 -4.92
CA ASP A 451 -42.19 20.52 -6.25
C ASP A 451 -41.35 21.79 -6.42
N VAL A 452 -40.05 21.59 -6.62
CA VAL A 452 -39.05 22.68 -6.71
C VAL A 452 -38.61 22.94 -8.14
N ARG A 453 -39.29 22.36 -9.11
CA ARG A 453 -39.05 22.61 -10.54
C ARG A 453 -39.55 24.00 -10.94
N GLU A 454 -39.02 24.50 -12.05
CA GLU A 454 -39.48 25.76 -12.61
C GLU A 454 -40.92 25.63 -13.14
N PRO A 455 -41.72 26.71 -13.15
CA PRO A 455 -43.12 26.67 -13.60
C PRO A 455 -43.32 26.03 -14.98
N ALA A 456 -42.38 26.26 -15.91
CA ALA A 456 -42.41 25.66 -17.23
C ALA A 456 -42.23 24.14 -17.21
N GLU A 457 -41.37 23.61 -16.34
CA GLU A 457 -41.16 22.17 -16.17
C GLU A 457 -42.39 21.49 -15.54
N ILE A 458 -43.04 22.18 -14.59
CA ILE A 458 -44.27 21.72 -13.95
C ILE A 458 -45.41 21.67 -14.98
N ALA A 459 -45.53 22.71 -15.82
CA ALA A 459 -46.54 22.76 -16.88
C ALA A 459 -46.36 21.65 -17.93
N GLN A 460 -45.12 21.32 -18.30
CA GLN A 460 -44.82 20.26 -19.26
C GLN A 460 -45.08 18.85 -18.71
N ARG A 461 -44.78 18.63 -17.42
CA ARG A 461 -44.96 17.34 -16.76
C ARG A 461 -45.55 17.54 -15.35
N PRO A 462 -46.87 17.75 -15.25
CA PRO A 462 -47.54 17.93 -13.96
C PRO A 462 -47.51 16.64 -13.14
N ILE A 463 -47.52 16.81 -11.81
CA ILE A 463 -47.65 15.70 -10.85
C ILE A 463 -49.13 15.57 -10.51
N ASP A 464 -49.72 14.41 -10.76
CA ASP A 464 -51.14 14.11 -10.46
C ASP A 464 -51.34 13.62 -9.01
N LEU A 465 -50.72 14.32 -8.07
CA LEU A 465 -50.78 14.05 -6.63
C LEU A 465 -50.72 15.38 -5.86
N PRO A 466 -51.23 15.44 -4.61
CA PRO A 466 -51.15 16.64 -3.79
C PRO A 466 -49.69 17.06 -3.57
N SER A 467 -49.29 18.15 -4.23
CA SER A 467 -47.95 18.73 -4.12
C SER A 467 -48.03 20.25 -4.09
N GLN A 468 -47.12 20.88 -3.36
CA GLN A 468 -47.00 22.34 -3.30
C GLN A 468 -45.83 22.80 -4.18
N ALA A 469 -46.06 23.69 -5.12
CA ALA A 469 -45.00 24.25 -5.96
C ALA A 469 -44.29 25.40 -5.25
N VAL A 470 -42.96 25.32 -5.12
CA VAL A 470 -42.10 26.36 -4.51
C VAL A 470 -40.83 26.45 -5.33
N SER A 471 -40.57 27.59 -5.97
CA SER A 471 -39.34 27.76 -6.76
C SER A 471 -38.09 27.52 -5.89
N SER A 472 -37.09 26.85 -6.45
CA SER A 472 -35.87 26.50 -5.72
C SER A 472 -35.11 27.71 -5.18
N GLY A 473 -35.26 28.90 -5.77
CA GLY A 473 -34.64 30.13 -5.25
C GLY A 473 -35.27 30.66 -3.96
N LYS A 474 -36.56 30.35 -3.73
CA LYS A 474 -37.33 30.82 -2.55
C LYS A 474 -37.37 29.81 -1.41
N ILE A 475 -36.97 28.57 -1.69
CA ILE A 475 -37.10 27.47 -0.74
C ILE A 475 -36.21 27.62 0.49
N THR A 476 -35.12 28.39 0.36
CA THR A 476 -34.17 28.69 1.44
C THR A 476 -34.51 29.97 2.20
N GLU A 477 -35.50 30.74 1.73
CA GLU A 477 -35.91 32.03 2.29
C GLU A 477 -37.03 31.87 3.34
N ASP A 478 -37.87 30.85 3.20
CA ASP A 478 -39.01 30.62 4.09
C ASP A 478 -39.07 29.16 4.58
N THR A 479 -38.57 28.94 5.80
CA THR A 479 -38.57 27.62 6.44
C THR A 479 -39.94 27.22 7.01
N SER A 480 -40.90 28.15 7.10
CA SER A 480 -42.25 27.84 7.60
C SER A 480 -43.00 26.88 6.68
N VAL A 481 -42.64 26.88 5.40
CA VAL A 481 -43.16 25.95 4.39
C VAL A 481 -42.83 24.49 4.73
N PHE A 482 -41.85 24.24 5.61
CA PHE A 482 -41.49 22.89 6.09
C PHE A 482 -42.13 22.52 7.42
N ALA A 483 -43.01 23.35 7.99
CA ALA A 483 -43.71 23.01 9.22
C ALA A 483 -44.63 21.78 9.02
N GLY A 484 -44.75 20.95 10.05
CA GLY A 484 -45.75 19.89 10.16
C GLY A 484 -45.45 18.57 9.44
N GLY A 485 -44.50 17.79 9.97
CA GLY A 485 -44.24 16.42 9.51
C GLY A 485 -43.10 16.30 8.50
N ARG A 486 -42.97 15.17 7.80
CA ARG A 486 -41.88 14.92 6.86
C ARG A 486 -42.16 15.59 5.52
N VAL A 487 -41.17 16.23 4.92
CA VAL A 487 -41.31 16.92 3.62
C VAL A 487 -40.38 16.29 2.60
N LEU A 488 -40.89 16.01 1.39
CA LEU A 488 -40.12 15.49 0.27
C LEU A 488 -40.04 16.52 -0.85
N LEU A 489 -38.83 17.00 -1.13
CA LEU A 489 -38.53 17.90 -2.24
C LEU A 489 -38.36 17.12 -3.54
N LEU A 490 -39.01 17.60 -4.59
CA LEU A 490 -39.05 16.97 -5.91
C LEU A 490 -38.44 17.89 -6.96
N CYS A 491 -37.48 17.39 -7.73
CA CYS A 491 -37.01 18.06 -8.93
C CYS A 491 -36.85 17.06 -10.09
N ALA A 492 -36.41 17.53 -11.26
CA ALA A 492 -36.25 16.67 -12.43
C ALA A 492 -35.27 15.50 -12.21
N SER A 493 -34.09 15.76 -11.63
CA SER A 493 -32.96 14.82 -11.57
C SER A 493 -32.44 14.52 -10.16
N GLY A 494 -33.10 15.03 -9.12
CA GLY A 494 -32.66 14.92 -7.72
C GLY A 494 -31.57 15.92 -7.31
N LYS A 495 -30.82 16.50 -8.27
CA LYS A 495 -29.71 17.42 -7.98
C LYS A 495 -30.16 18.70 -7.25
N ARG A 496 -31.18 19.38 -7.79
CA ARG A 496 -31.72 20.63 -7.19
C ARG A 496 -32.40 20.38 -5.84
N SER A 497 -33.26 19.36 -5.75
CA SER A 497 -33.96 19.03 -4.51
C SER A 497 -32.98 18.59 -3.42
N GLY A 498 -31.95 17.81 -3.77
CA GLY A 498 -30.90 17.39 -2.85
C GLY A 498 -30.07 18.56 -2.33
N HIS A 499 -29.69 19.50 -3.20
CA HIS A 499 -28.99 20.72 -2.77
C HIS A 499 -29.86 21.57 -1.83
N ALA A 500 -31.12 21.81 -2.19
CA ALA A 500 -32.05 22.57 -1.36
C ALA A 500 -32.29 21.91 0.00
N ALA A 501 -32.55 20.60 0.02
CA ALA A 501 -32.81 19.87 1.26
C ALA A 501 -31.63 19.94 2.22
N ARG A 502 -30.38 19.77 1.74
CA ARG A 502 -29.18 19.93 2.56
C ARG A 502 -29.03 21.34 3.13
N LEU A 503 -29.27 22.36 2.30
CA LEU A 503 -29.15 23.76 2.72
C LEU A 503 -30.15 24.11 3.83
N VAL A 504 -31.41 23.71 3.68
CA VAL A 504 -32.45 23.98 4.68
C VAL A 504 -32.27 23.13 5.94
N ARG A 505 -31.80 21.87 5.83
CA ARG A 505 -31.44 21.06 7.00
C ARG A 505 -30.29 21.69 7.79
N GLY A 506 -29.32 22.31 7.11
CA GLY A 506 -28.26 23.11 7.73
C GLY A 506 -28.78 24.33 8.52
N GLN A 507 -29.98 24.81 8.19
CA GLN A 507 -30.69 25.87 8.92
C GLN A 507 -31.63 25.34 10.03
N GLY A 508 -31.65 24.03 10.27
CA GLY A 508 -32.40 23.38 11.36
C GLY A 508 -33.64 22.57 10.94
N ALA A 509 -34.05 22.61 9.67
CA ALA A 509 -35.24 21.86 9.20
C ALA A 509 -34.92 20.39 8.90
N ARG A 510 -34.61 19.60 9.93
CA ARG A 510 -34.20 18.18 9.82
C ARG A 510 -35.26 17.24 9.22
N ASN A 511 -36.50 17.68 9.09
CA ASN A 511 -37.63 16.93 8.54
C ASN A 511 -37.76 17.02 7.00
N VAL A 512 -36.82 17.69 6.33
CA VAL A 512 -36.80 17.86 4.88
C VAL A 512 -35.91 16.81 4.23
N TYR A 513 -36.42 16.22 3.14
CA TYR A 513 -35.79 15.14 2.38
C TYR A 513 -35.87 15.45 0.88
N SER A 514 -35.08 14.77 0.06
CA SER A 514 -35.06 14.88 -1.40
C SER A 514 -35.37 13.52 -2.02
N LEU A 515 -36.12 13.51 -3.13
CA LEU A 515 -36.32 12.29 -3.90
C LEU A 515 -35.03 11.96 -4.68
N ALA A 516 -34.40 10.85 -4.31
CA ALA A 516 -33.18 10.38 -4.97
C ALA A 516 -33.41 10.14 -6.47
N GLY A 517 -32.58 10.76 -7.32
CA GLY A 517 -32.71 10.72 -8.79
C GLY A 517 -33.89 11.54 -9.37
N GLY A 518 -34.68 12.19 -8.52
CA GLY A 518 -35.81 13.04 -8.91
C GLY A 518 -36.91 12.29 -9.67
N LEU A 519 -37.78 13.05 -10.35
CA LEU A 519 -38.90 12.49 -11.12
C LEU A 519 -38.47 11.65 -12.33
N ALA A 520 -37.19 11.70 -12.71
CA ALA A 520 -36.61 10.87 -13.77
C ALA A 520 -36.38 9.43 -13.31
N ALA A 521 -36.12 9.20 -12.01
CA ALA A 521 -35.83 7.88 -11.45
C ALA A 521 -37.10 7.05 -11.13
N LEU A 522 -38.27 7.69 -11.11
CA LEU A 522 -39.54 7.01 -10.84
C LEU A 522 -39.88 6.01 -11.95
N ARG A 523 -40.36 4.82 -11.56
CA ARG A 523 -40.83 3.83 -12.53
C ARG A 523 -42.07 4.35 -13.25
N ARG A 524 -42.05 4.27 -14.58
CA ARG A 524 -43.27 4.47 -15.38
C ARG A 524 -44.22 3.33 -15.03
N ARG A 525 -45.41 3.66 -14.53
CA ARG A 525 -46.47 2.65 -14.38
C ARG A 525 -46.72 1.99 -15.74
N PRO A 526 -46.88 0.66 -15.81
CA PRO A 526 -47.45 0.02 -17.00
C PRO A 526 -48.79 0.71 -17.28
N GLY A 527 -48.94 1.25 -18.48
CA GLY A 527 -49.99 2.22 -18.77
C GLY A 527 -51.40 1.71 -18.44
N ARG A 528 -52.21 2.57 -17.83
CA ARG A 528 -53.59 2.69 -18.30
C ARG A 528 -53.48 3.24 -19.71
N ALA A 529 -53.87 2.44 -20.70
CA ALA A 529 -54.00 2.87 -22.07
C ALA A 529 -54.80 4.20 -22.11
N ALA A 530 -54.24 5.20 -22.78
CA ALA A 530 -54.99 6.35 -23.22
C ALA A 530 -55.65 5.97 -24.55
N GLY A 531 -56.99 5.94 -24.58
CA GLY A 531 -57.80 5.72 -25.79
C GLY A 531 -58.20 4.26 -25.98
#